data_AF-A0A6C0D7E7-F1
#
_entry.id   AF-A0A6C0D7E7-F1
#
_cell.length_a   1.000
_cell.length_b   1.000
_cell.length_c   1.000
_cell.angle_alpha   90.00
_cell.angle_beta   90.00
_cell.angle_gamma   90.00
#
_symmetry.space_group_name_H-M   'P 1'
#
loop_
_entity.id
_entity.type
_entity.pdbx_description
1 polymer ?
#
loop_
_entity_poly.entity_id
_entity_poly.type
_entity_poly.pdbx_seq_one_letter_code
_entity_poly.pdbx_strand_id
1 'polypeptide(L)'
;MNLKNYTTLFLAILVTAVVVYFIVSIMKLSANGVSREGFGQPERFGQGKHERFGQGKHEGFGQPEGFGGPAKGAGIPDCLRDSQEASDIYQQFALRENTSEEGEGADDLRELALILSKLCCLKKDLVNPSGIVEATRYQPYSTAHDLEPVAETTARCLAKTIPVRDLDLTFDKWSIRGKELIRKLCTSFILTDIEVKKVDNTYKALIDDVYDIAKGRCLKGEVSIAGTRGPREVNPYTPPELEELREYKGYY
;
A
#
# COMPACT_ATOMS: atom_id res chain seq x y z
N MET A 1 56.36 -33.40 -10.94
CA MET A 1 55.43 -32.72 -9.99
C MET A 1 54.04 -33.32 -10.19
N ASN A 2 53.42 -33.81 -9.12
CA ASN A 2 52.19 -34.62 -9.18
C ASN A 2 50.94 -33.75 -9.40
N LEU A 3 50.13 -34.11 -10.40
CA LEU A 3 48.86 -33.46 -10.75
C LEU A 3 47.88 -33.38 -9.56
N LYS A 4 47.97 -34.33 -8.62
CA LYS A 4 47.19 -34.36 -7.38
C LYS A 4 47.45 -33.16 -6.45
N ASN A 5 48.64 -32.57 -6.49
CA ASN A 5 48.97 -31.42 -5.62
C ASN A 5 48.38 -30.11 -6.16
N TYR A 6 48.14 -30.01 -7.47
CA TYR A 6 47.53 -28.84 -8.09
C TYR A 6 46.03 -28.75 -7.79
N THR A 7 45.31 -29.87 -7.84
CA THR A 7 43.88 -29.89 -7.56
C THR A 7 43.57 -29.55 -6.11
N THR A 8 44.38 -30.05 -5.17
CA THR A 8 44.24 -29.71 -3.74
C THR A 8 44.53 -28.24 -3.46
N LEU A 9 45.56 -27.67 -4.11
CA LEU A 9 45.90 -26.26 -3.96
C LEU A 9 44.79 -25.35 -4.51
N PHE A 10 44.23 -25.71 -5.68
CA PHE A 10 43.18 -24.93 -6.33
C PHE A 10 41.87 -24.95 -5.53
N LEU A 11 41.48 -26.10 -4.99
CA LEU A 11 40.32 -26.22 -4.09
C LEU A 11 40.50 -25.39 -2.81
N ALA A 12 41.70 -25.42 -2.20
CA ALA A 12 41.99 -24.61 -1.02
C ALA A 12 41.84 -23.11 -1.31
N ILE A 13 42.35 -22.63 -2.45
CA ILE A 13 42.23 -21.23 -2.87
C ILE A 13 40.76 -20.85 -3.08
N LEU A 14 39.97 -21.67 -3.78
CA LEU A 14 38.54 -21.40 -3.99
C LEU A 14 37.75 -21.32 -2.68
N VAL A 15 37.97 -22.26 -1.76
CA VAL A 15 37.28 -22.26 -0.46
C VAL A 15 37.64 -21.00 0.33
N THR A 16 38.93 -20.63 0.38
CA THR A 16 39.34 -19.40 1.09
C THR A 16 38.75 -18.14 0.47
N ALA A 17 38.67 -18.05 -0.87
CA ALA A 17 38.07 -16.91 -1.55
C ALA A 17 36.56 -16.76 -1.24
N VAL A 18 35.82 -17.87 -1.22
CA VAL A 18 34.38 -17.86 -0.88
C VAL A 18 34.16 -17.46 0.57
N VAL A 19 34.97 -17.98 1.51
CA VAL A 19 34.86 -17.63 2.94
C VAL A 19 35.16 -16.14 3.16
N VAL A 20 36.22 -15.60 2.55
CA VAL A 20 36.56 -14.17 2.65
C VAL A 20 35.45 -13.31 2.08
N TYR A 21 34.87 -13.68 0.93
CA TYR A 21 33.75 -12.96 0.33
C TYR A 21 32.52 -12.89 1.25
N PHE A 22 32.18 -14.01 1.91
CA PHE A 22 31.08 -14.05 2.88
C PHE A 22 31.35 -13.18 4.11
N ILE A 23 32.56 -13.23 4.67
CA ILE A 23 32.93 -12.40 5.84
C ILE A 23 32.83 -10.91 5.50
N VAL A 24 33.36 -10.48 4.35
CA VAL A 24 33.29 -9.08 3.91
C VAL A 24 31.84 -8.63 3.68
N SER A 25 30.98 -9.50 3.13
CA SER A 25 29.57 -9.19 2.89
C SER A 25 28.79 -9.02 4.21
N ILE A 26 29.06 -9.87 5.21
CA ILE A 26 28.46 -9.76 6.54
C ILE A 26 28.93 -8.47 7.25
N MET A 27 30.21 -8.13 7.15
CA MET A 27 30.74 -6.88 7.72
C MET A 27 30.13 -5.62 7.09
N LYS A 28 29.90 -5.62 5.76
CA LYS A 28 29.20 -4.51 5.08
C LYS A 28 27.75 -4.36 5.53
N LEU A 29 27.04 -5.46 5.78
CA LEU A 29 25.67 -5.43 6.29
C LEU A 29 25.63 -4.90 7.74
N SER A 30 26.62 -5.22 8.56
CA SER A 30 26.70 -4.72 9.95
C SER A 30 27.08 -3.23 10.04
N ALA A 31 27.82 -2.68 9.07
CA ALA A 31 28.26 -1.29 9.10
C ALA A 31 27.13 -0.27 8.80
N ASN A 32 26.07 -0.71 8.12
CA ASN A 32 24.93 0.16 7.75
C ASN A 32 23.79 0.13 8.79
N GLY A 33 23.94 -0.60 9.89
CA GLY A 33 22.85 -0.92 10.82
C GLY A 33 22.96 -0.29 12.21
N VAL A 34 23.44 0.95 12.37
CA VAL A 34 23.24 1.72 13.63
C VAL A 34 23.16 3.22 13.31
N SER A 35 21.98 3.70 12.91
CA SER A 35 21.65 5.12 13.08
C SER A 35 20.81 5.25 14.34
N ARG A 36 21.45 5.72 15.41
CA ARG A 36 20.84 6.04 16.71
C ARG A 36 19.76 7.10 16.50
N GLU A 37 18.57 6.82 17.01
CA GLU A 37 17.50 7.80 17.22
C GLU A 37 18.02 8.95 18.09
N GLY A 38 18.18 10.13 17.47
CA GLY A 38 18.36 11.39 18.17
C GLY A 38 16.99 11.98 18.48
N PHE A 39 16.67 12.09 19.77
CA PHE A 39 15.59 12.94 20.28
C PHE A 39 15.88 14.41 19.91
N GLY A 40 15.25 14.89 18.83
CA GLY A 40 15.25 16.29 18.42
C GLY A 40 14.07 17.04 19.05
N GLN A 41 14.38 18.09 19.81
CA GLN A 41 13.43 19.06 20.37
C GLN A 41 12.62 19.78 19.27
N PRO A 42 11.39 20.25 19.57
CA PRO A 42 10.64 21.08 18.64
C PRO A 42 11.21 22.51 18.59
N GLU A 43 11.76 22.90 17.43
CA GLU A 43 12.08 24.29 17.14
C GLU A 43 10.81 25.12 16.92
N ARG A 44 10.76 26.26 17.63
CA ARG A 44 9.77 27.32 17.46
C ARG A 44 9.90 27.94 16.08
N PHE A 45 8.89 27.78 15.24
CA PHE A 45 8.79 28.55 14.00
C PHE A 45 8.06 29.88 14.23
N GLY A 46 8.63 30.92 13.60
CA GLY A 46 8.40 32.33 13.85
C GLY A 46 6.97 32.82 13.65
N GLN A 47 6.64 33.83 14.45
CA GLN A 47 5.52 34.74 14.24
C GLN A 47 5.72 35.52 12.94
N GLY A 48 5.09 35.04 11.86
CA GLY A 48 4.83 35.83 10.66
C GLY A 48 3.60 36.71 10.89
N LYS A 49 3.81 38.02 10.93
CA LYS A 49 2.77 39.08 10.86
C LYS A 49 1.88 38.83 9.63
N HIS A 50 0.63 38.45 9.84
CA HIS A 50 -0.39 38.54 8.80
C HIS A 50 -1.17 39.84 8.98
N GLU A 51 -1.04 40.69 7.97
CA GLU A 51 -1.76 41.95 7.82
C GLU A 51 -3.26 41.71 7.73
N ARG A 52 -3.99 42.68 8.30
CA ARG A 52 -5.45 42.75 8.33
C ARG A 52 -5.99 42.83 6.91
N PHE A 53 -6.88 41.90 6.55
CA PHE A 53 -7.87 42.15 5.51
C PHE A 53 -9.22 41.55 5.93
N GLY A 54 -10.23 42.42 6.00
CA GLY A 54 -11.64 42.09 5.80
C GLY A 54 -12.34 41.29 6.89
N GLN A 55 -12.92 41.98 7.88
CA GLN A 55 -14.10 41.50 8.60
C GLN A 55 -15.29 41.45 7.61
N GLY A 56 -15.45 40.32 6.94
CA GLY A 56 -16.70 39.91 6.31
C GLY A 56 -17.58 39.23 7.35
N LYS A 57 -18.52 39.98 7.92
CA LYS A 57 -19.53 39.49 8.86
C LYS A 57 -20.56 38.66 8.08
N HIS A 58 -20.35 37.35 7.98
CA HIS A 58 -21.41 36.40 7.64
C HIS A 58 -21.77 35.59 8.88
N GLU A 59 -22.83 36.05 9.55
CA GLU A 59 -23.62 35.24 10.45
C GLU A 59 -24.32 34.16 9.61
N GLY A 60 -23.81 32.94 9.71
CA GLY A 60 -24.40 31.74 9.14
C GLY A 60 -24.11 30.58 10.08
N PHE A 61 -25.04 30.34 11.01
CA PHE A 61 -25.09 29.12 11.81
C PHE A 61 -25.32 27.93 10.88
N GLY A 62 -24.24 27.37 10.34
CA GLY A 62 -24.18 25.98 9.89
C GLY A 62 -23.44 25.22 10.97
N GLN A 63 -24.14 24.47 11.81
CA GLN A 63 -23.50 23.41 12.59
C GLN A 63 -22.82 22.48 11.58
N PRO A 64 -21.49 22.23 11.67
CA PRO A 64 -20.92 21.13 10.90
C PRO A 64 -21.57 19.85 11.44
N GLU A 65 -22.45 19.27 10.63
CA GLU A 65 -23.06 17.98 10.90
C GLU A 65 -21.95 16.99 11.27
N GLY A 66 -22.17 16.27 12.38
CA GLY A 66 -21.18 15.50 13.12
C GLY A 66 -20.63 14.27 12.41
N PHE A 67 -19.97 14.46 11.26
CA PHE A 67 -18.95 13.54 10.77
C PHE A 67 -17.58 14.09 11.19
N GLY A 68 -17.33 14.04 12.49
CA GLY A 68 -16.02 14.28 13.08
C GLY A 68 -15.05 13.18 12.67
N GLY A 69 -14.55 13.26 11.43
CA GLY A 69 -13.30 12.61 11.06
C GLY A 69 -12.21 13.05 12.06
N PRO A 70 -11.23 12.19 12.35
CA PRO A 70 -10.24 12.45 13.38
C PRO A 70 -9.60 13.83 13.21
N ALA A 71 -9.57 14.59 14.31
CA ALA A 71 -9.01 15.94 14.36
C ALA A 71 -7.57 15.93 13.81
N LYS A 72 -7.26 16.90 12.94
CA LYS A 72 -5.90 17.27 12.54
C LYS A 72 -4.99 17.23 13.78
N GLY A 73 -4.10 16.24 13.89
CA GLY A 73 -3.22 16.09 15.04
C GLY A 73 -2.79 14.65 15.36
N ALA A 74 -3.57 13.63 14.99
CA ALA A 74 -3.04 12.27 14.90
C ALA A 74 -2.23 12.20 13.61
N GLY A 75 -0.91 12.14 13.70
CA GLY A 75 -0.06 11.98 12.51
C GLY A 75 -0.60 10.81 11.67
N ILE A 76 -0.75 11.02 10.37
CA ILE A 76 -1.13 9.96 9.44
C ILE A 76 -0.11 8.82 9.67
N PRO A 77 -0.56 7.61 10.05
CA PRO A 77 0.34 6.51 10.33
C PRO A 77 1.15 6.21 9.07
N ASP A 78 2.47 6.33 9.19
CA ASP A 78 3.40 6.04 8.12
C ASP A 78 3.61 4.53 8.00
N CYS A 79 2.61 3.83 7.46
CA CYS A 79 2.69 2.38 7.24
C CYS A 79 3.67 2.02 6.12
N LEU A 80 4.15 2.98 5.33
CA LEU A 80 5.05 2.71 4.21
C LEU A 80 6.40 2.14 4.70
N ARG A 81 6.82 2.52 5.91
CA ARG A 81 8.06 2.00 6.53
C ARG A 81 7.89 0.61 7.15
N ASP A 82 6.66 0.13 7.30
CA ASP A 82 6.37 -1.20 7.87
C ASP A 82 6.54 -2.33 6.82
N SER A 83 6.63 -2.01 5.53
CA SER A 83 6.93 -2.95 4.44
C SER A 83 8.25 -2.60 3.78
N GLN A 84 9.17 -3.57 3.74
CA GLN A 84 10.45 -3.41 3.06
C GLN A 84 10.25 -3.21 1.56
N GLU A 85 9.31 -3.93 0.95
CA GLU A 85 9.00 -3.84 -0.48
C GLU A 85 8.49 -2.44 -0.86
N ALA A 86 7.56 -1.89 -0.08
CA ALA A 86 7.04 -0.55 -0.28
C ALA A 86 8.12 0.53 -0.08
N SER A 87 8.94 0.39 0.97
CA SER A 87 10.06 1.29 1.22
C SER A 87 11.10 1.24 0.11
N ASP A 88 11.45 0.05 -0.38
CA ASP A 88 12.40 -0.16 -1.46
C ASP A 88 11.92 0.51 -2.76
N ILE A 89 10.63 0.33 -3.11
CA ILE A 89 10.03 0.98 -4.29
C ILE A 89 10.13 2.50 -4.15
N TYR A 90 9.71 3.06 -3.01
CA TYR A 90 9.73 4.50 -2.79
C TYR A 90 11.16 5.08 -2.85
N GLN A 91 12.13 4.40 -2.22
CA GLN A 91 13.52 4.84 -2.19
C GLN A 91 14.20 4.83 -3.56
N GLN A 92 13.74 4.01 -4.52
CA GLN A 92 14.28 4.04 -5.89
C GLN A 92 14.09 5.40 -6.58
N PHE A 93 13.00 6.11 -6.23
CA PHE A 93 12.64 7.39 -6.82
C PHE A 93 13.02 8.57 -5.93
N ALA A 94 12.85 8.45 -4.61
CA ALA A 94 13.06 9.55 -3.67
C ALA A 94 14.50 10.11 -3.62
N LEU A 95 15.49 9.31 -4.00
CA LEU A 95 16.91 9.70 -3.99
C LEU A 95 17.39 10.26 -5.34
N ARG A 96 16.56 10.25 -6.37
CA ARG A 96 16.94 10.67 -7.72
C ARG A 96 16.46 12.09 -8.01
N GLU A 97 17.20 12.80 -8.85
CA GLU A 97 16.76 14.08 -9.38
C GLU A 97 15.72 13.84 -10.46
N ASN A 98 14.60 14.55 -10.36
CA ASN A 98 13.55 14.49 -11.38
C ASN A 98 14.01 15.25 -12.62
N THR A 99 14.01 14.59 -13.78
CA THR A 99 14.41 15.22 -15.04
C THR A 99 13.24 15.88 -15.79
N SER A 100 12.00 15.71 -15.32
CA SER A 100 10.82 16.33 -15.95
C SER A 100 10.76 17.84 -15.66
N GLU A 101 10.63 18.66 -16.70
CA GLU A 101 10.61 20.14 -16.59
C GLU A 101 9.39 20.68 -15.83
N GLU A 102 8.29 19.93 -15.73
CA GLU A 102 7.00 20.42 -15.20
C GLU A 102 6.65 19.91 -13.80
N GLY A 103 7.57 19.23 -13.11
CA GLY A 103 7.30 18.71 -11.76
C GLY A 103 6.29 17.54 -11.71
N GLU A 104 5.83 17.04 -12.86
CA GLU A 104 4.91 15.89 -12.98
C GLU A 104 5.39 14.67 -12.18
N GLY A 105 6.70 14.38 -12.22
CA GLY A 105 7.28 13.26 -11.47
C GLY A 105 7.13 13.37 -9.95
N ALA A 106 7.02 14.57 -9.38
CA ALA A 106 6.82 14.75 -7.95
C ALA A 106 5.37 14.43 -7.54
N ASP A 107 4.40 14.80 -8.37
CA ASP A 107 2.99 14.48 -8.15
C ASP A 107 2.70 12.99 -8.33
N ASP A 108 3.25 12.38 -9.38
CA ASP A 108 3.16 10.93 -9.60
C ASP A 108 3.80 10.15 -8.43
N LEU A 109 4.94 10.61 -7.91
CA LEU A 109 5.62 9.97 -6.77
C LEU A 109 4.79 10.11 -5.49
N ARG A 110 4.15 11.28 -5.29
CA ARG A 110 3.25 11.52 -4.16
C ARG A 110 2.03 10.61 -4.23
N GLU A 111 1.42 10.45 -5.41
CA GLU A 111 0.30 9.52 -5.59
C GLU A 111 0.73 8.06 -5.38
N LEU A 112 1.88 7.65 -5.91
CA LEU A 112 2.41 6.31 -5.71
C LEU A 112 2.65 6.03 -4.21
N ALA A 113 3.22 6.99 -3.48
CA ALA A 113 3.44 6.87 -2.04
C ALA A 113 2.12 6.70 -1.28
N LEU A 114 1.04 7.36 -1.69
CA LEU A 114 -0.29 7.17 -1.10
C LEU A 114 -0.83 5.76 -1.36
N ILE A 115 -0.68 5.22 -2.57
CA ILE A 115 -1.11 3.85 -2.88
C ILE A 115 -0.32 2.83 -2.04
N LEU A 116 1.01 2.98 -1.99
CA LEU A 116 1.88 2.13 -1.16
C LEU A 116 1.49 2.20 0.33
N SER A 117 1.24 3.41 0.85
CA SER A 117 0.82 3.61 2.24
C SER A 117 -0.53 2.93 2.53
N LYS A 118 -1.52 3.06 1.64
CA LYS A 118 -2.82 2.38 1.76
C LYS A 118 -2.68 0.86 1.82
N LEU A 119 -1.90 0.27 0.91
CA LEU A 119 -1.64 -1.17 0.88
C LEU A 119 -1.00 -1.65 2.18
N CYS A 120 0.01 -0.93 2.68
CA CYS A 120 0.71 -1.29 3.90
C CYS A 120 -0.17 -1.14 5.14
N CYS A 121 -0.94 -0.05 5.24
CA CYS A 121 -1.87 0.12 6.35
C CYS A 121 -2.99 -0.93 6.33
N LEU A 122 -3.52 -1.26 5.14
CA LEU A 122 -4.51 -2.32 4.98
C LEU A 122 -3.93 -3.65 5.49
N LYS A 123 -2.74 -4.04 5.04
CA LYS A 123 -2.05 -5.24 5.53
C LYS A 123 -1.90 -5.22 7.05
N LYS A 124 -1.48 -4.08 7.63
CA LYS A 124 -1.30 -3.92 9.08
C LYS A 124 -2.59 -4.21 9.85
N ASP A 125 -3.71 -3.62 9.45
CA ASP A 125 -5.00 -3.85 10.09
C ASP A 125 -5.51 -5.29 9.91
N LEU A 126 -5.28 -5.90 8.73
CA LEU A 126 -5.70 -7.28 8.45
C LEU A 126 -4.89 -8.35 9.20
N VAL A 127 -3.62 -8.08 9.46
CA VAL A 127 -2.74 -8.95 10.24
C VAL A 127 -2.94 -8.75 11.74
N ASN A 128 -3.41 -7.57 12.17
CA ASN A 128 -3.66 -7.24 13.58
C ASN A 128 -4.66 -8.23 14.22
N PRO A 129 -4.28 -8.93 15.30
CA PRO A 129 -5.16 -9.90 15.97
C PRO A 129 -6.40 -9.26 16.59
N SER A 130 -6.36 -7.95 16.89
CA SER A 130 -7.49 -7.24 17.49
C SER A 130 -8.69 -7.12 16.54
N GLY A 131 -8.47 -7.24 15.22
CA GLY A 131 -9.53 -7.06 14.23
C GLY A 131 -10.16 -5.65 14.28
N ILE A 132 -9.35 -4.64 14.59
CA ILE A 132 -9.77 -3.24 14.69
C ILE A 132 -9.15 -2.47 13.52
N VAL A 133 -9.94 -1.58 12.93
CA VAL A 133 -9.52 -0.65 11.89
C VAL A 133 -8.82 0.54 12.55
N GLU A 134 -7.49 0.55 12.54
CA GLU A 134 -6.69 1.59 13.20
C GLU A 134 -5.79 2.32 12.20
N ALA A 135 -4.96 1.59 11.46
CA ALA A 135 -3.99 2.18 10.53
C ALA A 135 -4.67 2.80 9.30
N THR A 136 -5.65 2.09 8.73
CA THR A 136 -6.38 2.54 7.53
C THR A 136 -7.37 3.67 7.83
N ARG A 137 -7.79 3.86 9.09
CA ARG A 137 -8.74 4.90 9.50
C ARG A 137 -8.30 6.31 9.11
N TYR A 138 -7.00 6.55 9.09
CA TYR A 138 -6.40 7.86 8.82
C TYR A 138 -5.94 8.03 7.37
N GLN A 139 -6.11 7.01 6.53
CA GLN A 139 -5.70 7.06 5.14
C GLN A 139 -6.67 7.92 4.31
N PRO A 140 -6.16 8.83 3.45
CA PRO A 140 -7.01 9.73 2.70
C PRO A 140 -7.69 9.02 1.52
N TYR A 141 -8.97 9.32 1.31
CA TYR A 141 -9.70 9.03 0.08
C TYR A 141 -9.40 10.13 -0.93
N SER A 142 -8.26 10.03 -1.60
CA SER A 142 -7.71 11.12 -2.44
C SER A 142 -7.42 10.73 -3.87
N THR A 143 -7.36 9.43 -4.19
CA THR A 143 -7.02 9.01 -5.56
C THR A 143 -8.31 8.79 -6.33
N ALA A 144 -8.37 9.21 -7.59
CA ALA A 144 -9.54 8.99 -8.45
C ALA A 144 -9.85 7.50 -8.69
N HIS A 145 -8.95 6.61 -8.25
CA HIS A 145 -9.02 5.16 -8.38
C HIS A 145 -9.51 4.46 -7.11
N ASP A 146 -9.77 5.20 -6.02
CA ASP A 146 -10.42 4.63 -4.84
C ASP A 146 -11.91 4.42 -5.12
N LEU A 147 -12.41 3.19 -4.91
CA LEU A 147 -13.84 2.88 -5.01
C LEU A 147 -14.61 3.26 -3.74
N GLU A 148 -13.95 3.09 -2.60
CA GLU A 148 -14.44 3.45 -1.27
C GLU A 148 -13.23 3.81 -0.38
N PRO A 149 -13.43 4.47 0.78
CA PRO A 149 -12.36 4.68 1.74
C PRO A 149 -11.74 3.34 2.17
N VAL A 150 -10.41 3.22 2.18
CA VAL A 150 -9.73 1.96 2.55
C VAL A 150 -10.09 1.48 3.97
N ALA A 151 -10.42 2.40 4.87
CA ALA A 151 -10.95 2.07 6.19
C ALA A 151 -12.28 1.30 6.12
N GLU A 152 -13.16 1.65 5.18
CA GLU A 152 -14.44 0.97 4.96
C GLU A 152 -14.22 -0.43 4.36
N THR A 153 -13.35 -0.54 3.35
CA THR A 153 -12.94 -1.86 2.81
C THR A 153 -12.41 -2.76 3.92
N THR A 154 -11.57 -2.22 4.81
CA THR A 154 -11.00 -2.94 5.95
C THR A 154 -12.09 -3.34 6.95
N ALA A 155 -13.01 -2.44 7.29
CA ALA A 155 -14.12 -2.73 8.19
C ALA A 155 -15.02 -3.84 7.64
N ARG A 156 -15.44 -3.74 6.38
CA ARG A 156 -16.26 -4.75 5.68
C ARG A 156 -15.53 -6.08 5.56
N CYS A 157 -14.21 -6.06 5.35
CA CYS A 157 -13.39 -7.25 5.35
C CYS A 157 -13.38 -7.95 6.72
N LEU A 158 -13.12 -7.20 7.80
CA LEU A 158 -13.07 -7.74 9.17
C LEU A 158 -14.43 -8.22 9.65
N ALA A 159 -15.51 -7.54 9.24
CA ALA A 159 -16.90 -7.97 9.42
C ALA A 159 -17.31 -9.14 8.49
N LYS A 160 -16.45 -9.54 7.54
CA LYS A 160 -16.71 -10.59 6.54
C LYS A 160 -17.90 -10.31 5.62
N THR A 161 -18.29 -9.05 5.49
CA THR A 161 -19.43 -8.61 4.66
C THR A 161 -19.00 -8.15 3.27
N ILE A 162 -17.69 -8.01 3.01
CA ILE A 162 -17.19 -7.63 1.68
C ILE A 162 -17.44 -8.76 0.65
N PRO A 163 -18.09 -8.47 -0.49
CA PRO A 163 -18.20 -9.38 -1.63
C PRO A 163 -16.83 -9.68 -2.24
N VAL A 164 -16.67 -10.85 -2.87
CA VAL A 164 -15.42 -11.22 -3.54
C VAL A 164 -15.09 -10.22 -4.66
N ARG A 165 -16.12 -9.87 -5.46
CA ARG A 165 -16.01 -8.92 -6.55
C ARG A 165 -15.48 -7.55 -6.11
N ASP A 166 -15.98 -7.01 -5.01
CA ASP A 166 -15.59 -5.68 -4.53
C ASP A 166 -14.11 -5.66 -4.10
N LEU A 167 -13.67 -6.74 -3.44
CA LEU A 167 -12.27 -6.92 -3.07
C LEU A 167 -11.38 -6.97 -4.32
N ASP A 168 -11.75 -7.79 -5.31
CA ASP A 168 -11.01 -7.94 -6.57
C ASP A 168 -10.91 -6.61 -7.31
N LEU A 169 -12.03 -5.89 -7.46
CA LEU A 169 -12.05 -4.59 -8.14
C LEU A 169 -11.18 -3.54 -7.44
N THR A 170 -11.15 -3.54 -6.10
CA THR A 170 -10.33 -2.61 -5.32
C THR A 170 -8.84 -2.84 -5.58
N PHE A 171 -8.39 -4.10 -5.49
CA PHE A 171 -6.99 -4.45 -5.75
C PHE A 171 -6.59 -4.27 -7.22
N ASP A 172 -7.48 -4.58 -8.17
CA ASP A 172 -7.24 -4.36 -9.59
C ASP A 172 -7.03 -2.87 -9.89
N LYS A 173 -7.84 -1.98 -9.31
CA LYS A 173 -7.71 -0.53 -9.50
C LYS A 173 -6.37 -0.01 -8.96
N TRP A 174 -5.98 -0.40 -7.75
CA TRP A 174 -4.69 0.00 -7.18
C TRP A 174 -3.52 -0.62 -7.97
N SER A 175 -3.62 -1.88 -8.39
CA SER A 175 -2.60 -2.55 -9.20
C SER A 175 -2.37 -1.87 -10.54
N ILE A 176 -3.45 -1.57 -11.28
CA ILE A 176 -3.39 -0.89 -12.58
C ILE A 176 -2.81 0.51 -12.41
N ARG A 177 -3.31 1.29 -11.44
CA ARG A 177 -2.86 2.67 -11.24
C ARG A 177 -1.40 2.73 -10.79
N GLY A 178 -1.00 1.91 -9.81
CA GLY A 178 0.39 1.90 -9.36
C GLY A 178 1.36 1.49 -10.47
N LYS A 179 1.00 0.54 -11.35
CA LYS A 179 1.81 0.21 -12.53
C LYS A 179 1.93 1.36 -13.52
N GLU A 180 0.85 2.11 -13.75
CA GLU A 180 0.88 3.30 -14.59
C GLU A 180 1.83 4.36 -14.02
N LEU A 181 1.72 4.65 -12.72
CA LEU A 181 2.59 5.60 -12.02
C LEU A 181 4.06 5.16 -12.06
N ILE A 182 4.35 3.89 -11.78
CA ILE A 182 5.71 3.34 -11.87
C ILE A 182 6.28 3.54 -13.27
N ARG A 183 5.52 3.27 -14.34
CA ARG A 183 6.01 3.48 -15.71
C ARG A 183 6.32 4.94 -16.03
N LYS A 184 5.46 5.86 -15.58
CA LYS A 184 5.69 7.30 -15.72
C LYS A 184 6.95 7.73 -14.98
N LEU A 185 7.07 7.34 -13.71
CA LEU A 185 8.25 7.64 -12.88
C LEU A 185 9.53 7.02 -13.44
N CYS A 186 9.51 5.78 -13.92
CA CYS A 186 10.66 5.16 -14.59
C CYS A 186 11.14 5.98 -15.80
N THR A 187 10.21 6.62 -16.51
CA THR A 187 10.53 7.52 -17.64
C THR A 187 11.10 8.85 -17.13
N SER A 188 10.45 9.48 -16.14
CA SER A 188 10.86 10.78 -15.59
C SER A 188 12.18 10.76 -14.81
N PHE A 189 12.57 9.60 -14.27
CA PHE A 189 13.82 9.41 -13.52
C PHE A 189 14.88 8.60 -14.28
N ILE A 190 14.64 8.29 -15.56
CA ILE A 190 15.57 7.61 -16.48
C ILE A 190 16.14 6.33 -15.84
N LEU A 191 15.25 5.43 -15.41
CA LEU A 191 15.65 4.13 -14.87
C LEU A 191 16.13 3.19 -15.98
N THR A 192 17.09 2.33 -15.66
CA THR A 192 17.53 1.27 -16.57
C THR A 192 16.50 0.14 -16.65
N ASP A 193 16.44 -0.60 -17.75
CA ASP A 193 15.47 -1.71 -17.93
C ASP A 193 15.50 -2.75 -16.80
N ILE A 194 16.68 -2.97 -16.21
CA ILE A 194 16.87 -3.90 -15.08
C ILE A 194 16.17 -3.36 -13.83
N GLU A 195 16.32 -2.07 -13.55
CA GLU A 195 15.68 -1.39 -12.42
C GLU A 195 14.16 -1.32 -12.61
N VAL A 196 13.69 -1.00 -13.82
CA VAL A 196 12.25 -0.99 -14.15
C VAL A 196 11.63 -2.35 -13.85
N LYS A 197 12.23 -3.44 -14.34
CA LYS A 197 11.75 -4.80 -14.08
C LYS A 197 11.81 -5.15 -12.59
N LYS A 198 12.84 -4.71 -11.88
CA LYS A 198 12.95 -4.94 -10.44
C LYS A 198 11.79 -4.26 -9.70
N VAL A 199 11.54 -2.97 -9.97
CA VAL A 199 10.46 -2.21 -9.32
C VAL A 199 9.09 -2.79 -9.65
N ASP A 200 8.82 -3.14 -10.92
CA ASP A 200 7.55 -3.73 -11.33
C ASP A 200 7.30 -5.08 -10.65
N ASN A 201 8.33 -5.94 -10.57
CA ASN A 201 8.23 -7.22 -9.87
C ASN A 201 8.04 -7.05 -8.36
N THR A 202 8.76 -6.11 -7.72
CA THR A 202 8.59 -5.81 -6.29
C THR A 202 7.19 -5.28 -6.01
N TYR A 203 6.66 -4.40 -6.86
CA TYR A 203 5.31 -3.85 -6.71
C TYR A 203 4.24 -4.94 -6.89
N LYS A 204 4.41 -5.82 -7.89
CA LYS A 204 3.52 -6.96 -8.07
C LYS A 204 3.53 -7.88 -6.85
N ALA A 205 4.71 -8.22 -6.34
CA ALA A 205 4.84 -9.07 -5.16
C ALA A 205 4.16 -8.45 -3.93
N LEU A 206 4.29 -7.12 -3.74
CA LEU A 206 3.59 -6.41 -2.67
C LEU A 206 2.07 -6.49 -2.83
N ILE A 207 1.54 -6.23 -4.02
CA ILE A 207 0.10 -6.33 -4.30
C ILE A 207 -0.41 -7.75 -4.02
N ASP A 208 0.27 -8.76 -4.58
CA ASP A 208 -0.11 -10.16 -4.46
C ASP A 208 -0.12 -10.61 -2.99
N ASP A 209 0.90 -10.24 -2.21
CA ASP A 209 0.97 -10.56 -0.77
C ASP A 209 -0.18 -9.92 0.05
N VAL A 210 -0.44 -8.63 -0.14
CA VAL A 210 -1.52 -7.93 0.56
C VAL A 210 -2.89 -8.51 0.16
N TYR A 211 -3.06 -8.84 -1.12
CA TYR A 211 -4.28 -9.44 -1.64
C TYR A 211 -4.53 -10.85 -1.12
N ASP A 212 -3.49 -11.69 -1.03
CA ASP A 212 -3.60 -13.03 -0.48
C ASP A 212 -3.96 -13.01 1.01
N ILE A 213 -3.37 -12.08 1.77
CA ILE A 213 -3.75 -11.82 3.17
C ILE A 213 -5.22 -11.39 3.25
N ALA A 214 -5.64 -10.45 2.40
CA ALA A 214 -7.01 -9.98 2.36
C ALA A 214 -7.98 -11.11 2.02
N LYS A 215 -7.72 -11.92 0.99
CA LYS A 215 -8.53 -13.11 0.68
C LYS A 215 -8.63 -14.06 1.86
N GLY A 216 -7.50 -14.37 2.49
CA GLY A 216 -7.44 -15.29 3.64
C GLY A 216 -8.18 -14.78 4.88
N ARG A 217 -8.29 -13.46 5.06
CA ARG A 217 -8.99 -12.83 6.19
C ARG A 217 -10.45 -12.51 5.88
N CYS A 218 -10.71 -11.79 4.79
CA CYS A 218 -12.02 -11.29 4.42
C CYS A 218 -12.99 -12.41 4.02
N LEU A 219 -12.50 -13.38 3.25
CA LEU A 219 -13.34 -14.39 2.59
C LEU A 219 -13.48 -15.68 3.40
N LYS A 220 -12.71 -15.83 4.48
CA LYS A 220 -12.70 -17.06 5.28
C LYS A 220 -13.82 -17.09 6.32
N GLY A 221 -14.67 -18.11 6.18
CA GLY A 221 -15.75 -18.44 7.11
C GLY A 221 -17.12 -17.93 6.66
N GLU A 222 -18.14 -18.39 7.37
CA GLU A 222 -19.53 -18.02 7.11
C GLU A 222 -19.76 -16.54 7.45
N VAL A 223 -20.57 -15.87 6.62
CA VAL A 223 -20.98 -14.48 6.85
C VAL A 223 -22.13 -14.48 7.86
N SER A 224 -22.03 -13.63 8.87
CA SER A 224 -23.09 -13.39 9.84
C SER A 224 -23.60 -11.97 9.68
N ILE A 225 -24.79 -11.82 9.13
CA ILE A 225 -25.46 -10.53 8.98
C ILE A 225 -26.52 -10.45 10.08
N ALA A 226 -26.43 -9.45 10.97
CA ALA A 226 -27.36 -9.30 12.09
C ALA A 226 -27.52 -10.56 12.98
N GLY A 227 -26.45 -11.35 13.13
CA GLY A 227 -26.43 -12.57 13.94
C GLY A 227 -27.01 -13.81 13.26
N THR A 228 -27.52 -13.70 12.03
CA THR A 228 -27.97 -14.85 11.24
C THR A 228 -26.92 -15.21 10.18
N ARG A 229 -26.72 -16.52 9.99
CA ARG A 229 -25.85 -17.05 8.92
C ARG A 229 -26.57 -16.82 7.60
N GLY A 230 -25.90 -16.13 6.68
CA GLY A 230 -26.46 -15.79 5.37
C GLY A 230 -25.43 -15.90 4.24
N PRO A 231 -25.90 -15.92 2.99
CA PRO A 231 -25.00 -15.82 1.84
C PRO A 231 -24.27 -14.47 1.86
N ARG A 232 -23.00 -14.48 1.45
CA ARG A 232 -22.17 -13.26 1.34
C ARG A 232 -22.72 -12.28 0.31
N GLU A 233 -23.29 -12.83 -0.76
CA GLU A 233 -23.90 -12.07 -1.84
C GLU A 233 -25.41 -12.09 -1.65
N VAL A 234 -26.01 -10.91 -1.69
CA VAL A 234 -27.47 -10.77 -1.72
C VAL A 234 -27.89 -11.16 -3.12
N ASN A 235 -28.41 -12.37 -3.28
CA ASN A 235 -29.08 -12.74 -4.51
C ASN A 235 -30.25 -11.77 -4.72
N PRO A 236 -30.50 -11.30 -5.96
CA PRO A 236 -31.67 -10.50 -6.23
C PRO A 236 -32.91 -11.27 -5.77
N TYR A 237 -33.78 -10.58 -5.02
CA TYR A 237 -35.05 -11.17 -4.61
C TYR A 237 -35.83 -11.53 -5.87
N THR A 238 -36.04 -12.83 -6.08
CA THR A 238 -36.88 -13.33 -7.16
C THR A 238 -38.30 -13.44 -6.59
N PRO A 239 -39.27 -12.64 -7.06
CA PRO A 239 -40.65 -12.76 -6.65
C PRO A 239 -41.17 -14.19 -6.94
N PRO A 240 -42.01 -14.78 -6.07
CA PRO A 240 -42.59 -16.10 -6.30
C PRO A 240 -43.31 -16.22 -7.65
N GLU A 241 -43.88 -15.11 -8.15
CA GLU A 241 -44.55 -15.06 -9.44
C GLU A 241 -43.62 -15.35 -10.63
N LEU A 242 -42.31 -15.13 -10.47
CA LEU A 242 -41.30 -15.42 -11.50
C LEU A 242 -40.72 -16.84 -11.38
N GLU A 243 -40.93 -17.58 -10.30
CA GLU A 243 -40.45 -18.97 -10.17
C GLU A 243 -41.17 -19.93 -11.13
N GLU A 244 -42.43 -19.64 -11.48
CA GLU A 244 -43.23 -20.44 -12.41
C GLU A 244 -42.98 -20.09 -13.89
N LEU A 245 -42.34 -18.94 -14.17
CA LEU A 245 -42.00 -18.56 -15.53
C LEU A 245 -40.83 -19.41 -16.02
N ARG A 246 -41.15 -20.35 -16.93
CA ARG A 246 -40.16 -21.20 -17.59
C ARG A 246 -39.09 -20.34 -18.29
N GLU A 247 -37.88 -20.89 -18.33
CA GLU A 247 -36.75 -20.31 -19.04
C GLU A 247 -37.15 -19.90 -20.47
N TYR A 248 -36.95 -18.63 -20.79
CA TYR A 248 -37.36 -18.04 -22.05
C TYR A 248 -36.59 -18.70 -23.22
N LYS A 249 -37.29 -19.41 -24.10
CA LYS A 249 -36.70 -20.19 -25.21
C LYS A 249 -36.37 -19.38 -26.48
N GLY A 250 -36.41 -18.05 -26.43
CA GLY A 250 -36.22 -17.20 -27.61
C GLY A 250 -37.52 -16.93 -28.39
N TYR A 251 -37.53 -15.86 -29.19
CA TYR A 251 -38.52 -15.65 -30.25
C TYR A 251 -38.11 -16.52 -31.44
N TYR A 252 -39.06 -17.33 -31.94
CA TYR A 252 -38.90 -18.08 -33.18
C TYR A 252 -38.44 -17.19 -34.34
#